data_AF-A0A2W7B2B3-F1
#
_entry.id   AF-A0A2W7B2B3-F1
#
_cell.length_a   1.000
_cell.length_b   1.000
_cell.length_c   1.000
_cell.angle_alpha   90.00
_cell.angle_beta   90.00
_cell.angle_gamma   90.00
#
_symmetry.space_group_name_H-M   'P 1'
#
loop_
_entity.id
_entity.type
_entity.pdbx_description
1 polymer ?
#
loop_
_entity_poly.entity_id
_entity_poly.type
_entity_poly.pdbx_seq_one_letter_code
_entity_poly.pdbx_strand_id
1 'polypeptide(L)'
;MTVAVDRPNSATRAKRKNNHYSLQDFFLPNLEKGVIEDWNGSRNILTSEDFIIGLQEGLEDEVGEASAAVMYSIGCEWGLQDALFFTKWFERDFGRSIRQTNLPFLLETWWWPFTSQGWGRWQVDMSDRKQGFMFISVFDSAVARSLGDVGKPVCHLYAGLFSGFFTHLVNKELECIEIQCYSMGENYCKFLLGGKNRIDAASFWLNEGATTRDIEGRLRNGELLR
;
A
#
# COMPACT_ATOMS: atom_id res chain seq x y z
N MET A 1 -11.75 28.34 -18.90
CA MET A 1 -12.53 27.52 -19.84
C MET A 1 -12.85 26.21 -19.14
N THR A 2 -14.05 26.09 -18.60
CA THR A 2 -14.55 24.84 -18.01
C THR A 2 -14.86 23.87 -19.13
N VAL A 3 -13.96 22.93 -19.38
CA VAL A 3 -14.29 21.74 -20.17
C VAL A 3 -15.31 20.98 -19.34
N ALA A 4 -16.57 20.99 -19.76
CA ALA A 4 -17.56 20.07 -19.25
C ALA A 4 -17.06 18.67 -19.61
N VAL A 5 -16.43 17.99 -18.64
CA VAL A 5 -16.18 16.56 -18.75
C VAL A 5 -17.56 15.92 -18.66
N ASP A 6 -18.12 15.60 -19.82
CA ASP A 6 -19.36 14.85 -19.92
C ASP A 6 -19.25 13.64 -18.98
N ARG A 7 -20.11 13.58 -17.96
CA ARG A 7 -20.17 12.45 -17.05
C ARG A 7 -20.35 11.20 -17.91
N PRO A 8 -19.45 10.20 -17.83
CA PRO A 8 -19.73 8.94 -18.46
C PRO A 8 -20.98 8.36 -17.81
N ASN A 9 -22.11 8.42 -18.52
CA ASN A 9 -23.33 7.75 -18.13
C ASN A 9 -23.05 6.24 -17.95
N SER A 10 -23.86 5.52 -17.20
CA SER A 10 -23.66 4.08 -16.94
C SER A 10 -23.46 3.26 -18.24
N ALA A 11 -24.08 3.70 -19.34
CA ALA A 11 -23.93 3.15 -20.69
C ALA A 11 -22.53 3.35 -21.32
N THR A 12 -21.82 4.43 -21.02
CA THR A 12 -20.43 4.66 -21.46
C THR A 12 -19.41 3.90 -20.62
N ARG A 13 -19.66 3.71 -19.32
CA ARG A 13 -18.88 2.77 -18.47
C ARG A 13 -18.92 1.35 -19.04
N ALA A 14 -20.10 0.91 -19.49
CA ALA A 14 -20.28 -0.39 -20.10
C ALA A 14 -19.48 -0.60 -21.40
N LYS A 15 -19.20 0.46 -22.17
CA LYS A 15 -18.42 0.38 -23.44
C LYS A 15 -16.89 0.36 -23.23
N ARG A 16 -16.40 0.79 -22.06
CA ARG A 16 -14.95 0.87 -21.74
C ARG A 16 -14.64 0.16 -20.42
N LYS A 17 -15.15 -1.07 -20.24
CA LYS A 17 -15.10 -1.80 -18.94
C LYS A 17 -13.76 -1.66 -18.20
N ASN A 18 -12.63 -1.72 -18.92
CA ASN A 18 -11.29 -1.76 -18.31
C ASN A 18 -10.33 -0.65 -18.81
N ASN A 19 -10.81 0.40 -19.48
CA ASN A 19 -9.96 1.48 -20.01
C ASN A 19 -10.18 2.79 -19.24
N HIS A 20 -9.88 2.76 -17.94
CA HIS A 20 -10.10 3.87 -17.01
C HIS A 20 -8.80 4.29 -16.29
N TYR A 21 -7.63 3.93 -16.83
CA TYR A 21 -6.31 4.20 -16.25
C TYR A 21 -5.83 5.65 -16.41
N SER A 22 -6.76 6.61 -16.53
CA SER A 22 -6.45 8.04 -16.50
C SER A 22 -7.11 8.68 -15.29
N LEU A 23 -6.45 9.67 -14.69
CA LEU A 23 -6.99 10.39 -13.53
C LEU A 23 -8.40 10.94 -13.79
N GLN A 24 -8.62 11.46 -15.00
CA GLN A 24 -9.87 12.11 -15.42
C GLN A 24 -11.00 11.11 -15.67
N ASP A 25 -10.66 9.87 -16.05
CA ASP A 25 -11.66 8.82 -16.27
C ASP A 25 -11.97 8.05 -14.98
N PHE A 26 -11.00 7.96 -14.07
CA PHE A 26 -11.14 7.18 -12.84
C PHE A 26 -11.94 7.91 -11.77
N PHE A 27 -11.64 9.19 -11.51
CA PHE A 27 -12.34 9.97 -10.50
C PHE A 27 -13.55 10.70 -11.10
N LEU A 28 -14.71 10.49 -10.47
CA LEU A 28 -15.98 11.09 -10.85
C LEU A 28 -16.45 12.09 -9.79
N PRO A 29 -16.05 13.38 -9.89
CA PRO A 29 -16.51 14.41 -8.97
C PRO A 29 -17.99 14.76 -9.20
N ASN A 30 -18.73 14.84 -8.11
CA ASN A 30 -20.06 15.42 -8.02
C ASN A 30 -20.02 16.69 -7.17
N LEU A 31 -19.77 17.83 -7.83
CA LEU A 31 -19.59 19.13 -7.16
C LEU A 31 -20.84 19.60 -6.41
N GLU A 32 -22.04 19.29 -6.90
CA GLU A 32 -23.30 19.66 -6.23
C GLU A 32 -23.45 18.96 -4.87
N LYS A 33 -22.92 17.74 -4.75
CA LYS A 33 -23.00 16.93 -3.52
C LYS A 33 -21.72 16.98 -2.67
N GLY A 34 -20.63 17.57 -3.18
CA GLY A 34 -19.33 17.53 -2.52
C GLY A 34 -18.76 16.11 -2.36
N VAL A 35 -19.00 15.24 -3.35
CA VAL A 35 -18.58 13.83 -3.32
C VAL A 35 -17.66 13.55 -4.50
N ILE A 36 -16.58 12.81 -4.26
CA ILE A 36 -15.76 12.22 -5.31
C ILE A 36 -15.91 10.71 -5.17
N GLU A 37 -16.39 10.04 -6.21
CA GLU A 37 -16.39 8.59 -6.30
C GLU A 37 -15.35 8.15 -7.33
N ASP A 38 -14.77 6.96 -7.20
CA ASP A 38 -13.94 6.38 -8.25
C ASP A 38 -14.74 5.48 -9.20
N TRP A 39 -14.05 4.93 -10.20
CA TRP A 39 -14.62 4.00 -11.17
C TRP A 39 -15.26 2.77 -10.51
N ASN A 40 -14.66 2.31 -9.42
CA ASN A 40 -15.05 1.10 -8.71
C ASN A 40 -16.21 1.33 -7.75
N GLY A 41 -16.54 2.60 -7.46
CA GLY A 41 -17.62 3.02 -6.57
C GLY A 41 -17.15 3.33 -5.15
N SER A 42 -15.84 3.52 -4.93
CA SER A 42 -15.33 3.98 -3.64
C SER A 42 -15.46 5.49 -3.53
N ARG A 43 -15.83 5.98 -2.35
CA ARG A 43 -15.82 7.41 -2.05
C ARG A 43 -14.42 7.83 -1.67
N ASN A 44 -13.93 8.87 -2.31
CA ASN A 44 -12.58 9.40 -2.14
C ASN A 44 -12.64 10.83 -1.57
N ILE A 45 -11.55 11.21 -0.90
CA ILE A 45 -11.26 12.57 -0.48
C ILE A 45 -9.95 13.01 -1.12
N LEU A 46 -9.82 14.30 -1.42
CA LEU A 46 -8.55 14.89 -1.83
C LEU A 46 -8.02 15.74 -0.68
N THR A 47 -6.77 15.49 -0.31
CA THR A 47 -6.06 16.21 0.74
C THR A 47 -4.62 16.46 0.32
N SER A 48 -3.97 17.49 0.88
CA SER A 48 -2.53 17.66 0.77
C SER A 48 -1.80 16.62 1.63
N GLU A 49 -0.50 16.46 1.39
CA GLU A 49 0.40 15.65 2.21
C GLU A 49 0.41 16.11 3.68
N ASP A 50 0.09 17.38 3.95
CA ASP A 50 -0.02 17.92 5.32
C ASP A 50 -1.01 17.12 6.19
N PHE A 51 -2.05 16.51 5.61
CA PHE A 51 -2.99 15.70 6.38
C PHE A 51 -2.34 14.46 6.96
N ILE A 52 -1.55 13.74 6.15
CA ILE A 52 -0.94 12.49 6.63
C ILE A 52 0.22 12.78 7.58
N ILE A 53 0.97 13.86 7.33
CA ILE A 53 2.01 14.36 8.25
C ILE A 53 1.38 14.76 9.58
N GLY A 54 0.36 15.62 9.56
CA GLY A 54 -0.31 16.09 10.76
C GLY A 54 -1.02 14.97 11.54
N LEU A 55 -1.55 13.95 10.86
CA LEU A 55 -2.07 12.75 11.52
C LEU A 55 -0.97 12.00 12.26
N GLN A 56 0.20 11.83 11.62
CA GLN A 56 1.30 11.09 12.21
C GLN A 56 1.94 11.86 13.38
N GLU A 57 2.27 13.14 13.19
CA GLU A 57 2.84 14.01 14.23
C GLU A 57 1.88 14.15 15.41
N GLY A 58 0.58 14.38 15.14
CA GLY A 58 -0.42 14.46 16.20
C GLY A 58 -0.56 13.16 16.99
N LEU A 59 -0.45 12.00 16.35
CA LEU A 59 -0.42 10.72 17.08
C LEU A 59 0.87 10.54 17.88
N GLU A 60 2.02 10.94 17.33
CA GLU A 60 3.31 10.90 18.05
C GLU A 60 3.29 11.82 19.29
N ASP A 61 2.70 13.00 19.20
CA ASP A 61 2.55 13.94 20.32
C ASP A 61 1.64 13.37 21.44
N GLU A 62 0.54 12.71 21.07
CA GLU A 62 -0.46 12.24 22.03
C GLU A 62 -0.10 10.89 22.67
N VAL A 63 0.53 9.97 21.92
CA VAL A 63 0.80 8.59 22.39
C VAL A 63 2.27 8.17 22.30
N GLY A 64 3.18 9.07 21.90
CA GLY A 64 4.61 8.82 21.85
C GLY A 64 4.98 7.64 20.94
N GLU A 65 5.87 6.78 21.44
CA GLU A 65 6.35 5.57 20.74
C GLU A 65 5.23 4.59 20.34
N ALA A 66 4.06 4.64 21.00
CA ALA A 66 2.92 3.81 20.62
C ALA A 66 2.29 4.21 19.28
N SER A 67 2.58 5.42 18.78
CA SER A 67 2.08 5.93 17.50
C SER A 67 2.39 4.99 16.33
N ALA A 68 3.58 4.38 16.31
CA ALA A 68 3.97 3.41 15.29
C ALA A 68 3.03 2.20 15.24
N ALA A 69 2.70 1.62 16.40
CA ALA A 69 1.79 0.49 16.51
C ALA A 69 0.34 0.87 16.15
N VAL A 70 -0.08 2.09 16.51
CA VAL A 70 -1.40 2.62 16.14
C VAL A 70 -1.49 2.80 14.62
N MET A 71 -0.50 3.46 14.01
CA MET A 71 -0.44 3.67 12.55
C MET A 71 -0.38 2.37 11.77
N TYR A 72 0.38 1.38 12.26
CA TYR A 72 0.38 0.03 11.70
C TYR A 72 -1.01 -0.61 11.77
N SER A 73 -1.68 -0.52 12.92
CA SER A 73 -3.02 -1.09 13.12
C SER A 73 -4.07 -0.43 12.21
N ILE A 74 -4.01 0.90 12.05
CA ILE A 74 -4.84 1.65 11.09
C ILE A 74 -4.59 1.13 9.67
N GLY A 75 -3.32 0.94 9.30
CA GLY A 75 -2.93 0.39 8.01
C GLY A 75 -3.49 -1.02 7.79
N CYS A 76 -3.40 -1.91 8.78
CA CYS A 76 -3.93 -3.27 8.68
C CYS A 76 -5.43 -3.28 8.40
N GLU A 77 -6.20 -2.49 9.14
CA GLU A 77 -7.65 -2.39 8.93
C GLU A 77 -7.94 -1.79 7.55
N TRP A 78 -7.24 -0.73 7.15
CA TRP A 78 -7.40 -0.14 5.82
C TRP A 78 -7.12 -1.16 4.71
N GLY A 79 -5.99 -1.87 4.78
CA GLY A 79 -5.60 -2.89 3.80
C GLY A 79 -6.59 -4.05 3.72
N LEU A 80 -7.15 -4.49 4.85
CA LEU A 80 -8.18 -5.53 4.86
C LEU A 80 -9.46 -5.06 4.15
N GLN A 81 -9.98 -3.88 4.51
CA GLN A 81 -11.19 -3.34 3.87
C GLN A 81 -10.97 -3.09 2.38
N ASP A 82 -9.80 -2.58 2.00
CA ASP A 82 -9.41 -2.36 0.62
C ASP A 82 -9.33 -3.69 -0.15
N ALA A 83 -8.76 -4.75 0.43
CA ALA A 83 -8.70 -6.07 -0.20
C ALA A 83 -10.07 -6.71 -0.42
N LEU A 84 -10.98 -6.54 0.54
CA LEU A 84 -12.37 -7.00 0.42
C LEU A 84 -13.10 -6.25 -0.70
N PHE A 85 -12.93 -4.93 -0.78
CA PHE A 85 -13.49 -4.12 -1.84
C PHE A 85 -12.89 -4.48 -3.20
N PHE A 86 -11.55 -4.59 -3.26
CA PHE A 86 -10.77 -5.01 -4.42
C PHE A 86 -11.26 -6.32 -5.01
N THR A 87 -11.39 -7.35 -4.17
CA THR A 87 -11.88 -8.66 -4.58
C THR A 87 -13.25 -8.54 -5.25
N LYS A 88 -14.19 -7.80 -4.65
CA LYS A 88 -15.55 -7.66 -5.18
C LYS A 88 -15.57 -6.99 -6.56
N TRP A 89 -14.91 -5.84 -6.71
CA TRP A 89 -14.96 -5.12 -7.98
C TRP A 89 -14.12 -5.80 -9.05
N PHE A 90 -12.98 -6.40 -8.69
CA PHE A 90 -12.14 -7.13 -9.63
C PHE A 90 -12.90 -8.32 -10.23
N GLU A 91 -13.53 -9.15 -9.41
CA GLU A 91 -14.26 -10.33 -9.89
C GLU A 91 -15.48 -9.93 -10.73
N ARG A 92 -16.17 -8.83 -10.36
CA ARG A 92 -17.28 -8.25 -11.15
C ARG A 92 -16.83 -7.80 -12.54
N ASP A 93 -15.71 -7.10 -12.63
CA ASP A 93 -15.30 -6.41 -13.87
C ASP A 93 -14.51 -7.33 -14.81
N PHE A 94 -13.70 -8.25 -14.26
CA PHE A 94 -12.92 -9.21 -15.03
C PHE A 94 -13.58 -10.59 -15.17
N GLY A 95 -14.69 -10.85 -14.46
CA GLY A 95 -15.45 -12.10 -14.57
C GLY A 95 -14.65 -13.34 -14.17
N ARG A 96 -13.66 -13.20 -13.30
CA ARG A 96 -12.78 -14.28 -12.84
C ARG A 96 -12.34 -14.04 -11.41
N SER A 97 -12.04 -15.11 -10.69
CA SER A 97 -11.56 -14.98 -9.32
C SER A 97 -10.14 -14.42 -9.24
N ILE A 98 -9.88 -13.64 -8.18
CA ILE A 98 -8.51 -13.18 -7.83
C ILE A 98 -7.55 -14.37 -7.67
N ARG A 99 -8.04 -15.53 -7.23
CA ARG A 99 -7.24 -16.75 -7.02
C ARG A 99 -6.80 -17.44 -8.31
N GLN A 100 -7.47 -17.14 -9.43
CA GLN A 100 -7.19 -17.73 -10.75
C GLN A 100 -6.48 -16.74 -11.68
N THR A 101 -6.12 -15.57 -11.17
CA THR A 101 -5.55 -14.48 -11.96
C THR A 101 -4.02 -14.51 -11.88
N ASN A 102 -3.36 -14.12 -12.98
CA ASN A 102 -1.92 -13.91 -12.99
C ASN A 102 -1.54 -12.83 -11.96
N LEU A 103 -0.67 -13.18 -11.01
CA LEU A 103 -0.37 -12.34 -9.86
C LEU A 103 0.20 -10.95 -10.23
N PRO A 104 1.22 -10.81 -11.11
CA PRO A 104 1.66 -9.48 -11.57
C PRO A 104 0.52 -8.60 -12.07
N PHE A 105 -0.36 -9.13 -12.92
CA PHE A 105 -1.51 -8.39 -13.43
C PHE A 105 -2.47 -7.98 -12.30
N LEU A 106 -2.77 -8.89 -11.38
CA LEU A 106 -3.64 -8.62 -10.23
C LEU A 106 -3.08 -7.50 -9.34
N LEU A 107 -1.79 -7.58 -9.02
CA LEU A 107 -1.11 -6.62 -8.16
C LEU A 107 -1.04 -5.23 -8.81
N GLU A 108 -0.68 -5.14 -10.09
CA GLU A 108 -0.71 -3.84 -10.80
C GLU A 108 -2.14 -3.29 -10.90
N THR A 109 -3.14 -4.15 -11.11
CA THR A 109 -4.55 -3.76 -11.10
C THR A 109 -5.02 -3.22 -9.74
N TRP A 110 -4.40 -3.69 -8.66
CA TRP A 110 -4.67 -3.21 -7.30
C TRP A 110 -3.96 -1.89 -7.00
N TRP A 111 -2.67 -1.74 -7.35
CA TRP A 111 -1.88 -0.58 -6.90
C TRP A 111 -2.01 0.67 -7.77
N TRP A 112 -2.36 0.53 -9.05
CA TRP A 112 -2.45 1.69 -9.93
C TRP A 112 -3.41 2.81 -9.44
N PRO A 113 -4.54 2.55 -8.74
CA PRO A 113 -5.37 3.60 -8.16
C PRO A 113 -4.62 4.38 -7.09
N PHE A 114 -3.83 3.70 -6.24
CA PHE A 114 -2.98 4.33 -5.23
C PHE A 114 -1.95 5.26 -5.88
N THR A 115 -1.32 4.81 -6.98
CA THR A 115 -0.41 5.66 -7.76
C THR A 115 -1.12 6.90 -8.30
N SER A 116 -2.35 6.74 -8.81
CA SER A 116 -3.15 7.85 -9.36
C SER A 116 -3.63 8.82 -8.29
N GLN A 117 -3.78 8.36 -7.04
CA GLN A 117 -4.13 9.17 -5.87
C GLN A 117 -2.93 9.89 -5.26
N GLY A 118 -1.70 9.57 -5.69
CA GLY A 118 -0.49 10.17 -5.15
C GLY A 118 0.15 9.42 -3.99
N TRP A 119 -0.25 8.18 -3.69
CA TRP A 119 0.39 7.35 -2.64
C TRP A 119 1.76 6.78 -3.05
N GLY A 120 2.30 7.17 -4.19
CA GLY A 120 3.57 6.69 -4.69
C GLY A 120 3.47 5.50 -5.65
N ARG A 121 4.54 5.31 -6.41
CA ARG A 121 4.72 4.18 -7.32
C ARG A 121 5.29 3.01 -6.51
N TRP A 122 5.10 1.80 -7.00
CA TRP A 122 5.65 0.63 -6.31
C TRP A 122 6.40 -0.32 -7.24
N GLN A 123 7.11 -1.24 -6.62
CA GLN A 123 7.66 -2.43 -7.25
C GLN A 123 7.55 -3.60 -6.28
N VAL A 124 7.22 -4.78 -6.79
CA VAL A 124 7.11 -6.00 -6.00
C VAL A 124 8.13 -7.03 -6.47
N ASP A 125 9.02 -7.46 -5.57
CA ASP A 125 9.91 -8.58 -5.80
C ASP A 125 9.29 -9.88 -5.28
N MET A 126 8.85 -10.72 -6.21
CA MET A 126 8.23 -12.01 -5.94
C MET A 126 9.19 -13.21 -6.11
N SER A 127 10.49 -12.97 -6.34
CA SER A 127 11.47 -14.03 -6.56
C SER A 127 11.51 -15.05 -5.41
N ASP A 128 11.36 -14.55 -4.18
CA ASP A 128 11.43 -15.32 -2.95
C ASP A 128 10.05 -15.80 -2.42
N ARG A 129 8.96 -15.62 -3.17
CA ARG A 129 7.61 -15.96 -2.70
C ARG A 129 7.45 -17.43 -2.28
N LYS A 130 8.18 -18.34 -2.92
CA LYS A 130 8.19 -19.78 -2.58
C LYS A 130 8.82 -20.03 -1.21
N GLN A 131 9.69 -19.13 -0.77
CA GLN A 131 10.29 -19.12 0.56
C GLN A 131 9.37 -18.46 1.60
N GLY A 132 8.19 -17.98 1.22
CA GLY A 132 7.17 -17.45 2.14
C GLY A 132 7.36 -15.99 2.54
N PHE A 133 8.12 -15.21 1.76
CA PHE A 133 8.25 -13.77 1.92
C PHE A 133 8.41 -13.06 0.57
N MET A 134 8.25 -11.75 0.57
CA MET A 134 8.45 -10.89 -0.60
C MET A 134 8.88 -9.50 -0.16
N PHE A 135 9.51 -8.76 -1.07
CA PHE A 135 9.87 -7.37 -0.84
C PHE A 135 8.98 -6.45 -1.68
N ILE A 136 8.59 -5.33 -1.07
CA ILE A 136 7.81 -4.28 -1.73
C ILE A 136 8.61 -3.00 -1.61
N SER A 137 8.80 -2.30 -2.71
CA SER A 137 9.42 -0.96 -2.73
C SER A 137 8.36 0.07 -3.06
N VAL A 138 8.32 1.18 -2.32
CA VAL A 138 7.48 2.34 -2.60
C VAL A 138 8.37 3.55 -2.90
N PHE A 139 8.20 4.09 -4.10
CA PHE A 139 8.86 5.29 -4.59
C PHE A 139 7.90 6.47 -4.46
N ASP A 140 8.43 7.64 -4.14
CA ASP A 140 7.65 8.87 -3.97
C ASP A 140 6.54 8.68 -2.90
N SER A 141 6.90 8.08 -1.75
CA SER A 141 5.98 7.81 -0.63
C SER A 141 5.36 9.09 -0.11
N ALA A 142 4.02 9.14 -0.03
CA ALA A 142 3.27 10.28 0.50
C ALA A 142 3.48 10.49 2.01
N VAL A 143 4.02 9.48 2.71
CA VAL A 143 4.34 9.56 4.14
C VAL A 143 5.79 10.03 4.32
N ALA A 144 6.76 9.26 3.82
CA ALA A 144 8.16 9.48 4.18
C ALA A 144 8.85 10.60 3.39
N ARG A 145 8.42 10.89 2.16
CA ARG A 145 9.06 11.95 1.37
C ARG A 145 8.85 13.33 2.00
N SER A 146 7.69 13.54 2.61
CA SER A 146 7.26 14.83 3.13
C SER A 146 7.79 15.10 4.54
N LEU A 147 7.96 14.05 5.35
CA LEU A 147 8.58 14.11 6.68
C LEU A 147 10.08 14.44 6.65
N GLY A 148 10.79 14.08 5.58
CA GLY A 148 12.23 14.27 5.47
C GLY A 148 13.05 13.27 6.30
N ASP A 149 14.33 13.58 6.52
CA ASP A 149 15.27 12.70 7.24
C ASP A 149 15.07 12.79 8.76
N VAL A 150 14.50 11.74 9.35
CA VAL A 150 14.27 11.61 10.79
C VAL A 150 15.05 10.44 11.40
N GLY A 151 15.93 9.78 10.63
CA GLY A 151 16.81 8.71 11.08
C GLY A 151 16.14 7.38 11.47
N LYS A 152 14.81 7.26 11.35
CA LYS A 152 14.04 6.05 11.66
C LYS A 152 12.99 5.75 10.58
N PRO A 153 12.59 4.48 10.35
CA PRO A 153 11.45 4.15 9.50
C PRO A 153 10.16 4.82 10.01
N VAL A 154 9.33 5.31 9.09
CA VAL A 154 8.11 6.07 9.41
C VAL A 154 6.87 5.59 8.65
N CYS A 155 7.02 4.72 7.64
CA CYS A 155 5.90 4.26 6.82
C CYS A 155 5.10 3.12 7.47
N HIS A 156 4.78 3.23 8.76
CA HIS A 156 4.02 2.22 9.49
C HIS A 156 2.62 2.00 8.89
N LEU A 157 2.00 3.06 8.37
CA LEU A 157 0.72 2.96 7.67
C LEU A 157 0.80 2.06 6.43
N TYR A 158 1.85 2.20 5.62
CA TYR A 158 2.07 1.34 4.45
C TYR A 158 2.37 -0.11 4.85
N ALA A 159 3.21 -0.30 5.87
CA ALA A 159 3.48 -1.64 6.39
C ALA A 159 2.17 -2.33 6.82
N GLY A 160 1.32 -1.63 7.56
CA GLY A 160 -0.02 -2.11 7.91
C GLY A 160 -0.89 -2.40 6.69
N LEU A 161 -0.97 -1.47 5.73
CA LEU A 161 -1.72 -1.61 4.48
C LEU A 161 -1.34 -2.89 3.75
N PHE A 162 -0.04 -3.15 3.61
CA PHE A 162 0.47 -4.37 2.98
C PHE A 162 0.12 -5.62 3.80
N SER A 163 0.30 -5.61 5.12
CA SER A 163 -0.06 -6.74 5.98
C SER A 163 -1.54 -7.10 5.85
N GLY A 164 -2.44 -6.11 5.99
CA GLY A 164 -3.89 -6.32 5.89
C GLY A 164 -4.31 -6.81 4.51
N PHE A 165 -3.83 -6.14 3.45
CA PHE A 165 -4.23 -6.49 2.09
C PHE A 165 -3.77 -7.91 1.70
N PHE A 166 -2.48 -8.20 1.92
CA PHE A 166 -1.93 -9.48 1.51
C PHE A 166 -2.44 -10.64 2.37
N THR A 167 -2.74 -10.42 3.65
CA THR A 167 -3.36 -11.43 4.51
C THR A 167 -4.68 -11.93 3.94
N HIS A 168 -5.54 -11.01 3.49
CA HIS A 168 -6.78 -11.35 2.78
C HIS A 168 -6.50 -12.04 1.44
N LEU A 169 -5.58 -11.48 0.63
CA LEU A 169 -5.26 -11.99 -0.70
C LEU A 169 -4.80 -13.45 -0.67
N VAL A 170 -3.90 -13.81 0.25
CA VAL A 170 -3.34 -15.16 0.34
C VAL A 170 -4.10 -16.08 1.29
N ASN A 171 -5.07 -15.53 2.06
CA ASN A 171 -5.82 -16.25 3.09
C ASN A 171 -4.90 -16.93 4.12
N LYS A 172 -3.91 -16.18 4.60
CA LYS A 172 -2.93 -16.59 5.61
C LYS A 172 -2.41 -15.35 6.31
N GLU A 173 -2.22 -15.43 7.62
CA GLU A 173 -1.64 -14.34 8.40
C GLU A 173 -0.25 -13.95 7.88
N LEU A 174 -0.11 -12.70 7.46
CA LEU A 174 1.13 -12.08 7.04
C LEU A 174 1.34 -10.77 7.80
N GLU A 175 2.57 -10.57 8.25
CA GLU A 175 3.03 -9.33 8.88
C GLU A 175 3.96 -8.60 7.91
N CYS A 176 4.11 -7.29 8.08
CA CYS A 176 4.98 -6.47 7.26
C CYS A 176 5.74 -5.45 8.09
N ILE A 177 7.02 -5.22 7.76
CA ILE A 177 7.84 -4.16 8.37
C ILE A 177 8.56 -3.36 7.28
N GLU A 178 8.86 -2.10 7.59
CA GLU A 178 9.75 -1.27 6.79
C GLU A 178 11.22 -1.54 7.20
N ILE A 179 12.06 -1.91 6.24
CA ILE A 179 13.48 -2.26 6.45
C ILE A 179 14.44 -1.27 5.78
N GLN A 180 13.89 -0.26 5.11
CA GLN A 180 14.59 0.85 4.45
C GLN A 180 13.59 1.99 4.25
N CYS A 181 13.96 3.26 4.48
CA CYS A 181 13.03 4.39 4.36
C CYS A 181 13.69 5.63 3.77
N TYR A 182 12.92 6.45 3.04
CA TYR A 182 13.34 7.81 2.65
C TYR A 182 13.82 8.63 3.84
N SER A 183 13.17 8.47 4.99
CA SER A 183 13.52 9.17 6.23
C SER A 183 14.84 8.73 6.86
N MET A 184 15.56 7.80 6.23
CA MET A 184 16.91 7.37 6.61
C MET A 184 17.96 7.76 5.55
N GLY A 185 17.61 8.70 4.65
CA GLY A 185 18.48 9.15 3.56
C GLY A 185 18.44 8.27 2.30
N GLU A 186 17.51 7.32 2.22
CA GLU A 186 17.38 6.40 1.08
C GLU A 186 16.51 6.97 -0.04
N ASN A 187 16.59 6.38 -1.23
CA ASN A 187 15.85 6.87 -2.41
C ASN A 187 14.46 6.26 -2.58
N TYR A 188 14.05 5.35 -1.69
CA TYR A 188 12.74 4.70 -1.65
C TYR A 188 12.54 3.97 -0.32
N CYS A 189 11.29 3.71 0.02
CA CYS A 189 10.90 2.87 1.15
C CYS A 189 10.87 1.41 0.72
N LYS A 190 11.45 0.50 1.51
CA LYS A 190 11.43 -0.94 1.25
C LYS A 190 10.82 -1.68 2.43
N PHE A 191 9.91 -2.58 2.10
CA PHE A 191 9.13 -3.36 3.04
C PHE A 191 9.39 -4.84 2.85
N LEU A 192 9.45 -5.57 3.96
CA LEU A 192 9.45 -7.02 3.99
C LEU A 192 8.05 -7.48 4.41
N LEU A 193 7.43 -8.32 3.59
CA LEU A 193 6.18 -8.99 3.89
C LEU A 193 6.43 -10.49 4.05
N GLY A 194 5.92 -11.10 5.12
CA GLY A 194 6.11 -12.52 5.37
C GLY A 194 5.34 -13.03 6.58
N GLY A 195 5.48 -14.32 6.87
CA GLY A 195 4.94 -14.88 8.11
C GLY A 195 5.70 -14.40 9.34
N LYS A 196 5.02 -14.33 10.48
CA LYS A 196 5.51 -13.84 11.77
C LYS A 196 6.98 -14.15 12.08
N ASN A 197 7.40 -15.42 12.06
CA ASN A 197 8.79 -15.79 12.40
C ASN A 197 9.87 -15.09 11.56
N ARG A 198 9.57 -14.73 10.30
CA ARG A 198 10.51 -13.99 9.44
C ARG A 198 10.53 -12.51 9.78
N ILE A 199 9.37 -11.96 10.11
CA ILE A 199 9.23 -10.56 10.50
C ILE A 199 9.89 -10.33 11.86
N ASP A 200 9.67 -11.22 12.83
CA ASP A 200 10.34 -11.18 14.12
C ASP A 200 11.88 -11.24 13.94
N ALA A 201 12.37 -12.13 13.05
CA ALA A 201 13.80 -12.25 12.76
C ALA A 201 14.40 -11.01 12.09
N ALA A 202 13.73 -10.49 11.06
CA ALA A 202 14.18 -9.28 10.39
C ALA A 202 14.14 -8.05 11.32
N SER A 203 13.12 -7.94 12.17
CA SER A 203 13.01 -6.88 13.18
C SER A 203 14.16 -6.95 14.19
N PHE A 204 14.50 -8.15 14.67
CA PHE A 204 15.64 -8.35 15.55
C PHE A 204 16.95 -7.92 14.87
N TRP A 205 17.21 -8.36 13.63
CA TRP A 205 18.43 -7.97 12.93
C TRP A 205 18.51 -6.47 12.66
N LEU A 206 17.38 -5.83 12.32
CA LEU A 206 17.32 -4.38 12.12
C LEU A 206 17.69 -3.63 13.40
N ASN A 207 17.18 -4.08 14.56
CA ASN A 207 17.53 -3.52 15.87
C ASN A 207 19.00 -3.73 16.25
N GLU A 208 19.62 -4.80 15.76
CA GLU A 208 21.07 -5.05 15.89
C GLU A 208 21.92 -4.27 14.86
N GLY A 209 21.30 -3.41 14.05
CA GLY A 209 21.98 -2.56 13.07
C GLY A 209 22.27 -3.24 11.72
N ALA A 210 21.61 -4.36 11.41
CA ALA A 210 21.74 -5.00 10.10
C ALA A 210 21.16 -4.11 9.00
N THR A 211 21.86 -4.04 7.87
CA THR A 211 21.36 -3.32 6.69
C THR A 211 20.27 -4.13 5.99
N THR A 212 19.49 -3.47 5.12
CA THR A 212 18.53 -4.12 4.22
C THR A 212 19.18 -5.28 3.43
N ARG A 213 20.43 -5.10 2.98
CA ARG A 213 21.17 -6.13 2.23
C ARG A 213 21.53 -7.33 3.10
N ASP A 214 21.86 -7.10 4.37
CA ASP A 214 22.15 -8.17 5.33
C ASP A 214 20.88 -8.98 5.62
N ILE A 215 19.75 -8.31 5.85
CA ILE A 215 18.45 -8.95 6.08
C ILE A 215 18.04 -9.81 4.87
N GLU A 216 18.18 -9.28 3.65
CA GLU A 216 17.93 -10.03 2.42
C GLU A 216 18.78 -11.29 2.31
N GLY A 217 20.08 -11.17 2.57
CA GLY A 217 21.01 -12.30 2.52
C GLY A 217 20.64 -13.39 3.50
N ARG A 218 20.38 -13.02 4.77
CA ARG A 218 20.00 -13.95 5.84
C ARG A 218 18.70 -14.68 5.53
N LEU A 219 17.67 -13.96 5.07
CA LEU A 219 16.38 -14.57 4.70
C LEU A 219 16.50 -15.54 3.52
N ARG A 220 17.26 -15.17 2.48
CA ARG A 220 17.50 -16.04 1.31
C ARG A 220 18.32 -17.28 1.66
N ASN A 221 19.14 -17.22 2.70
CA ASN A 221 19.85 -18.37 3.26
C ASN A 221 18.99 -19.22 4.23
N GLY A 222 17.74 -18.81 4.46
CA GLY A 222 16.80 -19.52 5.35
C GLY A 222 17.08 -19.31 6.84
N GLU A 223 17.85 -18.28 7.22
CA GLU A 223 18.07 -17.94 8.62
C GLU A 223 16.77 -17.42 9.27
N LEU A 224 16.55 -17.82 10.52
CA LEU A 224 15.44 -17.38 11.37
C LEU A 224 15.97 -17.22 12.80
N LEU A 225 15.21 -16.54 13.66
CA LEU A 225 15.44 -16.60 15.11
C LEU A 225 15.27 -18.04 15.58
N ARG A 226 16.23 -18.51 16.39
CA ARG A 226 16.19 -19.82 17.05
C ARG A 226 15.28 -19.79 18.26
#